data_AF-A0A7W0DC99-F1
#
_entry.id   AF-A0A7W0DC99-F1
#
_cell.length_a   1.000
_cell.length_b   1.000
_cell.length_c   1.000
_cell.angle_alpha   90.00
_cell.angle_beta   90.00
_cell.angle_gamma   90.00
#
_symmetry.space_group_name_H-M   'P 1'
#
loop_
_entity.id
_entity.type
_entity.pdbx_description
1 polymer ?
#
loop_
_entity_poly.entity_id
_entity_poly.type
_entity_poly.pdbx_seq_one_letter_code
_entity_poly.pdbx_strand_id
1 'polypeptide(L)'
;MDELISALDKVTVEMVSRIHEASYEDLEKFVDERGLIVDQIIPYIDNGLDKRQQAEINRIFTHDEVLRERMQQLRDEALLKIKQINQAKLQKKSYEYYTVTDSYFIDKKN
;
A
#
# COMPACT_ATOMS: atom_id res chain seq x y z
N MET A 1 -7.29 27.92 -8.04
CA MET A 1 -5.94 27.34 -8.17
C MET A 1 -5.25 27.28 -6.82
N ASP A 2 -5.01 28.41 -6.15
CA ASP A 2 -4.35 28.42 -4.83
C ASP A 2 -5.04 27.53 -3.78
N GLU A 3 -6.38 27.52 -3.77
CA GLU A 3 -7.16 26.65 -2.90
C GLU A 3 -6.94 25.16 -3.19
N LEU A 4 -6.74 24.79 -4.47
CA LEU A 4 -6.46 23.41 -4.87
C LEU A 4 -5.05 22.99 -4.45
N ILE A 5 -4.06 23.88 -4.61
CA ILE A 5 -2.68 23.62 -4.16
C ILE A 5 -2.64 23.50 -2.63
N SER A 6 -3.37 24.36 -1.92
CA SER A 6 -3.50 24.29 -0.46
C SER A 6 -4.18 23.00 0.00
N ALA A 7 -5.25 22.58 -0.68
CA ALA A 7 -5.92 21.30 -0.40
C ALA A 7 -4.98 20.11 -0.67
N LEU A 8 -4.24 20.14 -1.77
CA LEU A 8 -3.26 19.12 -2.13
C LEU A 8 -2.17 18.99 -1.07
N ASP A 9 -1.64 20.12 -0.60
CA ASP A 9 -0.64 20.16 0.45
C ASP A 9 -1.19 19.63 1.77
N LYS A 10 -2.39 20.06 2.17
CA LYS A 10 -3.03 19.61 3.41
C LYS A 10 -3.17 18.10 3.45
N VAL A 11 -3.74 17.49 2.40
CA VAL A 11 -3.94 16.03 2.32
C VAL A 11 -2.58 15.30 2.34
N THR A 12 -1.58 15.85 1.66
CA THR A 12 -0.23 15.29 1.62
C THR A 12 0.44 15.34 2.99
N VAL A 13 0.47 16.49 3.65
CA VAL A 13 1.10 16.68 4.96
C VAL A 13 0.38 15.86 6.03
N GLU A 14 -0.96 15.79 5.99
CA GLU A 14 -1.75 14.98 6.91
C GLU A 14 -1.36 13.50 6.81
N MET A 15 -1.28 12.95 5.58
CA MET A 15 -0.84 11.56 5.39
C MET A 15 0.61 11.34 5.83
N VAL A 16 1.52 12.24 5.46
CA VAL A 16 2.95 12.15 5.87
C VAL A 16 3.10 12.16 7.39
N SER A 17 2.30 12.98 8.09
CA SER A 17 2.38 13.08 9.56
C SER A 17 2.05 11.77 10.28
N ARG A 18 1.25 10.89 9.65
CA ARG A 18 0.84 9.58 10.19
C ARG A 18 1.34 8.41 9.36
N ILE A 19 2.36 8.61 8.52
CA ILE A 19 2.76 7.63 7.48
C ILE A 19 3.16 6.26 8.05
N HIS A 20 3.79 6.24 9.23
CA HIS A 20 4.20 5.00 9.89
C HIS A 20 3.04 4.21 10.48
N GLU A 21 1.93 4.87 10.80
CA GLU A 21 0.72 4.26 11.35
C GLU A 21 -0.31 3.95 10.25
N ALA A 22 -0.15 4.56 9.07
CA ALA A 22 -1.04 4.37 7.93
C ALA A 22 -1.11 2.90 7.49
N SER A 23 -2.33 2.41 7.37
CA SER A 23 -2.64 1.10 6.79
C SER A 23 -2.71 1.17 5.26
N TYR A 24 -2.87 0.02 4.60
CA TYR A 24 -3.14 -0.04 3.16
C TYR A 24 -4.41 0.74 2.80
N GLU A 25 -5.49 0.58 3.58
CA GLU A 25 -6.78 1.24 3.33
C GLU A 25 -6.67 2.77 3.48
N ASP A 26 -5.86 3.24 4.43
CA ASP A 26 -5.58 4.68 4.58
C ASP A 26 -4.87 5.26 3.37
N LEU A 27 -3.87 4.53 2.84
CA LEU A 27 -3.10 4.96 1.68
C LEU A 27 -3.92 4.90 0.40
N GLU A 28 -4.81 3.91 0.27
CA GLU A 28 -5.76 3.81 -0.85
C GLU A 28 -6.69 5.03 -0.89
N LYS A 29 -7.34 5.35 0.22
CA LYS A 29 -8.18 6.56 0.33
C LYS A 29 -7.40 7.84 0.04
N PHE A 30 -6.18 7.94 0.55
CA PHE A 30 -5.32 9.09 0.29
C PHE A 30 -4.98 9.24 -1.20
N VAL A 31 -4.67 8.14 -1.90
CA VAL A 31 -4.40 8.18 -3.34
C VAL A 31 -5.63 8.66 -4.11
N ASP A 32 -6.82 8.18 -3.74
CA ASP A 32 -8.08 8.61 -4.36
C ASP A 32 -8.34 10.11 -4.11
N GLU A 33 -8.25 10.55 -2.85
CA GLU A 33 -8.45 11.96 -2.46
C GLU A 33 -7.44 12.89 -3.15
N ARG A 34 -6.16 12.52 -3.13
CA ARG A 34 -5.09 13.27 -3.80
C ARG A 34 -5.29 13.29 -5.31
N GLY A 35 -5.71 12.17 -5.90
CA GLY A 35 -6.01 12.03 -7.32
C GLY A 35 -7.08 13.00 -7.79
N LEU A 36 -8.21 13.08 -7.05
CA LEU A 36 -9.30 14.01 -7.36
C LEU A 36 -8.86 15.48 -7.35
N ILE A 37 -7.92 15.85 -6.46
CA ILE A 37 -7.39 17.21 -6.41
C ILE A 37 -6.44 17.46 -7.59
N VAL A 38 -5.58 16.50 -7.91
CA VAL A 38 -4.67 16.58 -9.07
C VAL A 38 -5.45 16.70 -10.37
N ASP A 39 -6.53 15.92 -10.54
CA ASP A 39 -7.39 16.00 -11.72
C ASP A 39 -8.04 17.37 -11.88
N GLN A 40 -8.36 18.04 -10.77
CA GLN A 40 -8.85 19.43 -10.79
C GLN A 40 -7.75 20.45 -11.08
N ILE A 41 -6.49 20.15 -10.78
CA ILE A 41 -5.34 21.03 -11.06
C ILE A 41 -4.93 20.98 -12.53
N ILE A 42 -4.97 19.80 -13.16
CA ILE A 42 -4.50 19.58 -14.55
C ILE A 42 -5.01 20.64 -15.55
N PRO A 43 -6.31 20.99 -15.59
CA PRO A 43 -6.83 21.98 -16.54
C PRO A 43 -6.24 23.39 -16.38
N TYR A 44 -5.68 23.72 -15.21
CA TYR A 44 -5.10 25.03 -14.94
C TYR A 44 -3.62 25.12 -15.31
N ILE A 45 -2.96 23.98 -15.54
CA ILE A 45 -1.53 23.95 -15.89
C ILE A 45 -1.27 24.66 -17.22
N ASP A 46 -2.17 24.49 -18.20
CA ASP A 46 -2.05 25.09 -19.53
C ASP A 46 -2.17 26.63 -19.50
N ASN A 47 -2.82 27.19 -18.49
CA ASN A 47 -2.90 28.64 -18.28
C ASN A 47 -1.60 29.23 -17.69
N GLY A 48 -0.63 28.38 -17.35
CA GLY A 48 0.61 28.75 -16.71
C GLY A 48 0.48 28.88 -15.19
N LEU A 49 1.47 28.37 -14.49
CA LEU A 49 1.62 28.53 -13.05
C LEU A 49 2.49 29.74 -12.75
N ASP A 50 2.13 30.52 -11.74
CA ASP A 50 3.05 31.53 -11.23
C ASP A 50 4.21 30.87 -10.46
N LYS A 51 5.25 31.66 -10.18
CA LYS A 51 6.45 31.16 -9.47
C LYS A 51 6.16 30.64 -8.07
N ARG A 52 5.16 31.20 -7.38
CA ARG A 52 4.78 30.79 -6.02
C ARG A 52 4.09 29.44 -6.08
N GLN A 53 3.09 29.30 -6.94
CA GLN A 53 2.36 28.05 -7.17
C GLN A 53 3.30 26.92 -7.60
N GLN A 54 4.24 27.20 -8.50
CA GLN A 54 5.23 26.23 -8.92
C GLN A 54 6.15 25.82 -7.77
N ALA A 55 6.57 26.76 -6.92
CA ALA A 55 7.38 26.45 -5.73
C ALA A 55 6.61 25.60 -4.72
N GLU A 56 5.32 25.87 -4.49
CA GLU A 56 4.46 25.09 -3.59
C GLU A 56 4.28 23.66 -4.09
N ILE A 57 3.96 23.48 -5.37
CA ILE A 57 3.84 22.15 -5.99
C ILE A 57 5.16 21.37 -5.89
N ASN A 58 6.29 22.02 -6.16
CA ASN A 58 7.60 21.40 -6.02
C ASN A 58 7.90 20.99 -4.56
N ARG A 59 7.49 21.79 -3.58
CA ARG A 59 7.61 21.41 -2.16
C ARG A 59 6.76 20.18 -1.86
N ILE A 60 5.52 20.13 -2.33
CA ILE A 60 4.63 18.97 -2.12
C ILE A 60 5.26 17.69 -2.70
N PHE A 61 5.87 17.77 -3.88
CA PHE A 61 6.55 16.63 -4.52
C PHE A 61 7.68 16.01 -3.67
N THR A 62 8.30 16.79 -2.78
CA THR A 62 9.36 16.25 -1.89
C THR A 62 8.86 15.18 -0.92
N HIS A 63 7.54 15.09 -0.71
CA HIS A 63 6.92 14.07 0.14
C HIS A 63 6.65 12.75 -0.59
N ASP A 64 6.70 12.73 -1.93
CA ASP A 64 6.28 11.54 -2.70
C ASP A 64 7.21 10.33 -2.47
N GLU A 65 8.48 10.57 -2.12
CA GLU A 65 9.43 9.50 -1.80
C GLU A 65 9.00 8.74 -0.55
N VAL A 66 8.72 9.44 0.56
CA VAL A 66 8.33 8.79 1.83
C VAL A 66 7.00 8.04 1.70
N LEU A 67 6.07 8.59 0.92
CA LEU A 67 4.79 7.94 0.63
C LEU A 67 5.00 6.64 -0.14
N ARG A 68 5.86 6.67 -1.16
CA ARG A 68 6.17 5.50 -2.00
C ARG A 68 6.91 4.41 -1.22
N GLU A 69 7.86 4.79 -0.37
CA GLU A 69 8.57 3.86 0.50
C GLU A 69 7.60 3.10 1.41
N ARG A 70 6.63 3.80 2.02
CA ARG A 70 5.64 3.16 2.88
C ARG A 70 4.75 2.17 2.11
N MET A 71 4.29 2.55 0.91
CA MET A 71 3.52 1.64 0.04
C MET A 71 4.33 0.39 -0.32
N GLN A 72 5.62 0.56 -0.62
CA GLN A 72 6.52 -0.55 -0.94
C GLN A 72 6.71 -1.49 0.26
N GLN A 73 6.91 -0.94 1.47
CA GLN A 73 7.01 -1.72 2.70
C GLN A 73 5.76 -2.59 2.92
N LEU A 74 4.57 -2.01 2.82
CA LEU A 74 3.31 -2.74 2.98
C LEU A 74 3.14 -3.84 1.94
N ARG A 75 3.52 -3.58 0.69
CA ARG A 75 3.53 -4.58 -0.39
C ARG A 75 4.46 -5.75 -0.04
N ASP A 76 5.68 -5.45 0.41
CA ASP A 76 6.68 -6.48 0.70
C ASP A 76 6.31 -7.30 1.94
N GLU A 77 5.70 -6.68 2.96
CA GLU A 77 5.10 -7.38 4.10
C GLU A 77 4.00 -8.36 3.66
N ALA A 78 3.10 -7.94 2.77
CA ALA A 78 2.04 -8.79 2.25
C ALA A 78 2.61 -9.98 1.47
N LEU A 79 3.61 -9.75 0.61
CA LEU A 79 4.29 -10.82 -0.12
C LEU A 79 4.98 -11.82 0.80
N LEU A 80 5.63 -11.33 1.87
CA LEU A 80 6.26 -12.19 2.87
C LEU A 80 5.24 -13.09 3.58
N LYS A 81 4.10 -12.53 4.00
CA LYS A 81 3.02 -13.29 4.65
C LYS A 81 2.46 -14.38 3.72
N ILE A 82 2.26 -14.06 2.44
CA ILE A 82 1.80 -15.05 1.44
C ILE A 82 2.83 -16.19 1.29
N LYS A 83 4.12 -15.87 1.22
CA LYS A 83 5.20 -16.87 1.14
C LYS A 83 5.20 -17.80 2.35
N GLN A 84 5.04 -17.26 3.55
CA GLN A 84 4.97 -18.05 4.80
C GLN A 84 3.76 -18.99 4.81
N ILE A 85 2.58 -18.52 4.38
CA ILE A 85 1.38 -19.36 4.27
C ILE A 85 1.62 -20.53 3.30
N ASN A 86 2.25 -20.27 2.16
CA ASN A 86 2.54 -21.30 1.17
C ASN A 86 3.54 -22.34 1.71
N GLN A 87 4.57 -21.89 2.44
CA GLN A 87 5.53 -22.80 3.09
C GLN A 87 4.86 -23.66 4.18
N ALA A 88 4.00 -23.08 5.01
CA ALA A 88 3.25 -23.82 6.03
C ALA A 88 2.33 -24.89 5.41
N LYS A 89 1.67 -24.57 4.29
CA LYS A 89 0.85 -25.55 3.54
C LYS A 89 1.67 -26.70 2.97
N LEU A 90 2.87 -26.43 2.45
CA LEU A 90 3.80 -27.45 1.96
C LEU A 90 4.27 -28.37 3.09
N GLN A 91 4.64 -27.80 4.23
CA GLN A 91 5.05 -28.58 5.41
C GLN A 91 3.91 -29.44 5.96
N LYS A 92 2.67 -28.92 6.01
CA LYS A 92 1.52 -29.70 6.44
C LYS A 92 1.26 -30.90 5.54
N LYS A 93 1.36 -30.72 4.21
CA LYS A 93 1.21 -31.81 3.23
C LYS A 93 2.29 -32.89 3.37
N SER A 94 3.54 -32.53 3.69
CA SER A 94 4.59 -33.53 3.92
C SER A 94 4.34 -34.38 5.17
N TYR A 95 3.87 -33.77 6.26
CA TYR A 95 3.53 -34.53 7.48
C TYR A 95 2.29 -35.42 7.29
N GLU A 96 1.26 -34.97 6.57
CA GLU A 96 0.07 -35.78 6.24
C GLU A 96 0.43 -37.00 5.38
N TYR A 97 1.39 -36.90 4.44
CA TYR A 97 1.82 -38.04 3.62
C TYR A 97 2.50 -39.14 4.43
N TYR A 98 3.32 -38.79 5.44
CA TYR A 98 3.95 -39.77 6.33
C TYR A 98 2.97 -40.44 7.31
N THR A 99 1.89 -39.74 7.71
CA THR A 99 0.90 -40.32 8.63
C THR A 99 -0.05 -41.30 7.94
N VAL A 100 -0.30 -41.13 6.63
CA VAL A 100 -1.19 -42.02 5.87
C VAL A 100 -0.49 -43.31 5.40
N THR A 101 0.85 -43.32 5.30
CA THR A 101 1.58 -44.54 4.90
C THR A 101 1.71 -45.57 6.03
N ASP A 102 1.66 -45.14 7.30
CA ASP A 102 1.74 -46.02 8.48
C ASP A 102 0.36 -46.35 9.11
N SER A 103 -0.75 -45.77 8.63
CA SER A 103 -2.08 -46.05 9.15
C SER A 103 -2.85 -47.10 8.35
N TYR A 104 -2.27 -48.29 8.16
CA TYR A 104 -3.06 -49.49 7.82
C TYR A 104 -3.69 -50.04 9.10
N PHE A 105 -4.87 -49.52 9.46
CA PHE A 105 -5.73 -50.19 10.44
C PHE A 105 -6.29 -51.47 9.82
N ILE A 106 -5.66 -52.60 10.14
CA ILE A 106 -6.19 -53.93 9.86
C ILE A 106 -7.38 -54.16 10.80
N ASP A 107 -8.60 -54.01 10.30
CA ASP A 107 -9.77 -54.56 10.97
C ASP A 107 -9.80 -56.08 10.72
N LYS A 108 -9.18 -56.84 11.63
CA LYS A 108 -9.49 -58.25 11.77
C LYS A 108 -10.52 -58.38 12.88
N LYS A 109 -11.77 -58.62 12.49
CA LYS A 109 -12.76 -59.17 13.39
C LYS A 109 -13.32 -60.48 12.84
N ASN A 110 -13.19 -61.51 13.69
CA ASN A 110 -13.77 -62.84 13.54
C ASN A 110 -15.30 -62.79 13.60
#